data_AF-A0A351R6V0-F1
#
_entry.id   AF-A0A351R6V0-F1
#
_cell.length_a   1.000
_cell.length_b   1.000
_cell.length_c   1.000
_cell.angle_alpha   90.00
_cell.angle_beta   90.00
_cell.angle_gamma   90.00
#
_symmetry.space_group_name_H-M   'P 1'
#
loop_
_entity.id
_entity.type
_entity.pdbx_description
1 polymer ?
#
loop_
_entity_poly.entity_id
_entity_poly.type
_entity_poly.pdbx_seq_one_letter_code
_entity_poly.pdbx_strand_id
1 'polypeptide(L)'
;MKKHINALLGFVCYTIGVIAAAYYGLWKMLVLPLHTLAVSFLAGDLNVTLLAVCVVKILFSTTMAGLIWCIGYIAYNHFKGTQDPDWETMEKEYMAEKEEKERQAS
;
A
#
# COMPACT_ATOMS: atom_id res chain seq x y z
N MET A 1 21.13 16.13 0.59
CA MET A 1 19.88 16.85 0.24
C MET A 1 18.98 16.09 -0.74
N LYS A 2 19.48 15.55 -1.87
CA LYS A 2 18.65 14.79 -2.84
C LYS A 2 17.96 13.54 -2.25
N LYS A 3 18.61 12.81 -1.32
CA LYS A 3 18.03 11.65 -0.62
C LYS A 3 16.77 11.98 0.19
N HIS A 4 16.74 13.12 0.89
CA HIS A 4 15.57 13.53 1.69
C HIS A 4 14.39 13.95 0.83
N ILE A 5 14.64 14.55 -0.34
CA ILE A 5 13.59 14.94 -1.29
C ILE A 5 12.95 13.71 -1.91
N ASN A 6 13.75 12.70 -2.30
CA ASN A 6 13.23 11.45 -2.84
C ASN A 6 12.46 10.63 -1.79
N ALA A 7 12.91 10.65 -0.53
CA ALA A 7 12.19 10.02 0.59
C ALA A 7 10.85 10.72 0.89
N LEU A 8 10.80 12.05 0.84
CA LEU A 8 9.57 12.83 0.95
C LEU A 8 8.61 12.53 -0.21
N LEU A 9 9.13 12.48 -1.44
CA LEU A 9 8.33 12.17 -2.62
C LEU A 9 7.71 10.76 -2.54
N GLY A 10 8.48 9.77 -2.06
CA GLY A 10 8.00 8.42 -1.81
C GLY A 10 6.90 8.38 -0.73
N PHE A 11 7.08 9.13 0.37
CA PHE A 11 6.06 9.23 1.41
C PHE A 11 4.77 9.87 0.91
N VAL A 12 4.87 10.96 0.13
CA VAL A 12 3.71 11.64 -0.48
C VAL A 12 3.01 10.74 -1.50
N CYS A 13 3.77 10.00 -2.33
CA CYS A 13 3.20 9.05 -3.28
C CYS A 13 2.45 7.91 -2.59
N TYR A 14 3.01 7.39 -1.48
CA TYR A 14 2.37 6.37 -0.67
C TYR A 14 1.08 6.87 -0.03
N THR A 15 1.08 8.04 0.62
CA THR A 15 -0.13 8.58 1.25
C THR A 15 -1.22 8.88 0.23
N ILE A 16 -0.87 9.42 -0.95
CA ILE A 16 -1.82 9.59 -2.06
C ILE A 16 -2.38 8.23 -2.52
N GLY A 17 -1.53 7.20 -2.63
CA GLY A 17 -1.95 5.84 -2.95
C GLY A 17 -2.92 5.25 -1.93
N VAL A 18 -2.68 5.44 -0.63
CA VAL A 18 -3.57 4.99 0.45
C VAL A 18 -4.91 5.72 0.41
N ILE A 19 -4.90 7.04 0.22
CA ILE A 19 -6.12 7.85 0.12
C ILE A 19 -6.92 7.44 -1.13
N ALA A 20 -6.26 7.21 -2.26
CA ALA A 20 -6.89 6.74 -3.48
C ALA A 20 -7.48 5.32 -3.30
N ALA A 21 -6.77 4.41 -2.63
CA ALA A 21 -7.26 3.06 -2.33
C ALA A 21 -8.52 3.12 -1.45
N ALA A 22 -8.51 3.94 -0.40
CA ALA A 22 -9.67 4.12 0.48
C ALA A 22 -10.85 4.78 -0.26
N TYR A 23 -10.60 5.77 -1.11
CA TYR A 23 -11.66 6.46 -1.83
C TYR A 23 -12.26 5.59 -2.95
N TYR A 24 -11.44 4.98 -3.80
CA TYR A 24 -11.96 4.17 -4.91
C TYR A 24 -12.45 2.79 -4.45
N GLY A 25 -11.69 2.12 -3.59
CA GLY A 25 -12.03 0.80 -3.07
C GLY A 25 -13.21 0.86 -2.12
N LEU A 26 -13.15 1.70 -1.08
CA LEU A 26 -14.18 1.74 -0.04
C LEU A 26 -15.36 2.64 -0.42
N TRP A 27 -15.12 3.89 -0.80
CA TRP A 27 -16.23 4.83 -1.00
C TRP A 27 -17.01 4.56 -2.29
N LYS A 28 -16.33 4.52 -3.44
CA LYS A 28 -17.00 4.36 -4.75
C LYS A 28 -17.52 2.95 -5.02
N MET A 29 -16.81 1.91 -4.59
CA MET A 29 -17.19 0.52 -4.87
C MET A 29 -17.96 -0.19 -3.74
N LEU A 30 -18.00 0.35 -2.52
CA LEU A 30 -18.71 -0.29 -1.40
C LEU A 30 -19.86 0.59 -0.88
N VAL A 31 -19.60 1.86 -0.53
CA VAL A 31 -20.64 2.75 0.02
C VAL A 31 -21.71 3.10 -1.02
N LEU A 32 -21.31 3.47 -2.25
CA LEU A 32 -22.24 3.85 -3.30
C LEU A 32 -23.23 2.72 -3.69
N PRO A 33 -22.77 1.49 -4.01
CA PRO A 33 -23.70 0.41 -4.35
C PRO A 33 -24.54 -0.07 -3.16
N LEU A 34 -24.04 -0.01 -1.92
CA LEU A 34 -24.86 -0.28 -0.73
C LEU A 34 -25.97 0.75 -0.56
N HIS A 35 -25.68 2.04 -0.76
CA HIS A 35 -26.69 3.10 -0.70
C HIS A 35 -27.75 2.93 -1.80
N THR A 36 -27.32 2.66 -3.05
CA THR A 36 -28.27 2.39 -4.14
C THR A 36 -29.14 1.17 -3.84
N LEU A 37 -28.57 0.12 -3.26
CA LEU A 37 -29.31 -1.08 -2.86
C LEU A 37 -30.32 -0.78 -1.74
N ALA A 38 -29.92 0.00 -0.72
CA ALA A 38 -30.80 0.41 0.37
C ALA A 38 -31.97 1.29 -0.11
N VAL A 39 -31.71 2.26 -1.00
CA VAL A 39 -32.76 3.10 -1.59
C VAL A 39 -33.71 2.27 -2.46
N SER A 40 -33.19 1.33 -3.25
CA SER A 40 -34.02 0.46 -4.10
C SER A 40 -34.87 -0.50 -3.27
N PHE A 41 -34.32 -0.97 -2.13
CA PHE A 41 -35.07 -1.80 -1.17
C PHE A 41 -36.23 -1.02 -0.54
N LEU A 42 -35.98 0.22 -0.10
CA LEU A 42 -37.02 1.10 0.45
C LEU A 42 -38.08 1.49 -0.59
N ALA A 43 -37.70 1.62 -1.86
CA ALA A 43 -38.62 1.92 -2.96
C ALA A 43 -39.45 0.70 -3.42
N GLY A 44 -39.17 -0.51 -2.90
CA GLY A 44 -39.85 -1.74 -3.31
C GLY A 44 -39.48 -2.25 -4.71
N ASP A 45 -38.51 -1.63 -5.38
CA ASP A 45 -38.08 -1.94 -6.75
C ASP A 45 -36.78 -2.78 -6.74
N LEU A 46 -36.72 -3.73 -5.81
CA LEU A 46 -35.52 -4.53 -5.58
C LEU A 46 -35.30 -5.52 -6.72
N ASN A 47 -34.36 -5.20 -7.61
CA ASN A 47 -34.03 -6.03 -8.77
C ASN A 47 -32.88 -7.00 -8.47
N VAL A 48 -33.04 -8.29 -8.83
CA VAL A 48 -32.00 -9.34 -8.72
C VAL A 48 -30.71 -8.94 -9.44
N THR A 49 -30.83 -8.20 -10.55
CA THR A 49 -29.70 -7.68 -11.33
C THR A 49 -28.88 -6.65 -10.53
N LEU A 50 -29.57 -5.79 -9.77
CA LEU A 50 -28.94 -4.77 -8.93
C LEU A 50 -28.17 -5.43 -7.77
N LEU A 51 -28.76 -6.48 -7.19
CA LEU A 51 -28.18 -7.28 -6.12
C LEU A 51 -26.91 -8.00 -6.61
N ALA A 52 -26.96 -8.64 -7.79
CA ALA A 52 -25.81 -9.29 -8.40
C ALA A 52 -24.65 -8.31 -8.68
N VAL A 53 -24.94 -7.13 -9.26
CA VAL A 53 -23.93 -6.09 -9.49
C VAL A 53 -23.32 -5.58 -8.18
N CYS A 54 -24.12 -5.46 -7.12
CA CYS A 54 -23.63 -5.06 -5.81
C CYS A 54 -22.66 -6.09 -5.21
N VAL A 55 -22.99 -7.39 -5.28
CA VAL A 55 -22.12 -8.47 -4.82
C VAL A 55 -20.81 -8.49 -5.60
N VAL A 56 -20.85 -8.39 -6.94
CA VAL A 56 -19.64 -8.33 -7.77
C VAL A 56 -18.78 -7.12 -7.39
N LYS A 57 -19.38 -5.94 -7.20
CA LYS A 57 -18.64 -4.73 -6.77
C LYS A 57 -17.98 -4.89 -5.40
N ILE A 58 -18.65 -5.53 -4.44
CA ILE A 58 -18.07 -5.79 -3.11
C ILE A 58 -16.91 -6.79 -3.21
N LEU A 59 -17.06 -7.85 -3.99
CA LEU A 59 -16.00 -8.86 -4.19
C LEU A 59 -14.76 -8.26 -4.87
N PHE A 60 -14.92 -7.34 -5.82
CA PHE A 60 -13.80 -6.70 -6.50
C PHE A 60 -13.27 -5.44 -5.81
N SER A 61 -14.03 -4.85 -4.88
CA SER A 61 -13.64 -3.65 -4.11
C SER A 61 -12.35 -3.87 -3.32
N THR A 62 -12.24 -5.00 -2.62
CA THR A 62 -11.05 -5.37 -1.83
C THR A 62 -9.86 -5.67 -2.71
N THR A 63 -10.08 -6.30 -3.87
CA THR A 63 -9.03 -6.57 -4.87
C THR A 63 -8.47 -5.29 -5.47
N MET A 64 -9.33 -4.31 -5.78
CA MET A 64 -8.91 -3.00 -6.30
C MET A 64 -8.19 -2.18 -5.22
N ALA A 65 -8.65 -2.20 -3.98
CA ALA A 65 -7.95 -1.57 -2.86
C ALA A 65 -6.56 -2.17 -2.65
N GLY A 66 -6.44 -3.50 -2.67
CA GLY A 66 -5.17 -4.21 -2.55
C GLY A 66 -4.21 -3.93 -3.71
N LEU A 67 -4.71 -3.82 -4.94
CA LEU A 67 -3.90 -3.50 -6.11
C LEU A 67 -3.33 -2.08 -6.04
N ILE A 68 -4.14 -1.09 -5.66
CA ILE A 68 -3.67 0.29 -5.46
C ILE A 68 -2.65 0.36 -4.32
N TRP A 69 -2.89 -0.38 -3.23
CA TRP A 69 -1.94 -0.49 -2.12
C TRP A 69 -0.60 -1.08 -2.56
N CYS A 70 -0.61 -2.18 -3.31
CA CYS A 70 0.61 -2.82 -3.83
C CYS A 70 1.39 -1.89 -4.76
N ILE A 71 0.72 -1.16 -5.67
CA ILE A 71 1.39 -0.20 -6.55
C ILE A 71 2.01 0.94 -5.73
N GLY A 72 1.27 1.46 -4.73
CA GLY A 72 1.78 2.47 -3.81
C GLY A 72 3.00 1.99 -3.01
N TYR A 73 3.01 0.72 -2.60
CA TYR A 73 4.15 0.10 -1.91
C TYR A 73 5.38 -0.07 -2.83
N ILE A 74 5.18 -0.51 -4.07
CA ILE A 74 6.26 -0.61 -5.07
C ILE A 74 6.85 0.77 -5.37
N ALA A 75 6.00 1.78 -5.56
CA ALA A 75 6.43 3.17 -5.79
C ALA A 75 7.17 3.74 -4.57
N TYR A 76 6.67 3.48 -3.35
CA TYR A 76 7.37 3.83 -2.11
C TYR A 76 8.76 3.22 -2.06
N ASN A 77 8.91 1.92 -2.34
CA ASN A 77 10.20 1.25 -2.38
C ASN A 77 11.12 1.77 -3.50
N HIS A 78 10.56 2.13 -4.66
CA HIS A 78 11.32 2.69 -5.77
C HIS A 78 11.89 4.08 -5.45
N PHE A 79 11.11 4.95 -4.79
CA PHE A 79 11.52 6.32 -4.47
C PHE A 79 12.32 6.46 -3.17
N LYS A 80 12.03 5.63 -2.15
CA LYS A 80 12.84 5.60 -0.93
C LYS A 80 14.24 5.04 -1.22
N GLY A 81 14.39 4.26 -2.30
CA GLY A 81 15.46 3.28 -2.44
C GLY A 81 15.26 2.21 -1.38
N THR A 82 15.66 0.98 -1.65
CA THR A 82 15.81 0.03 -0.56
C THR A 82 16.81 0.65 0.43
N GLN A 83 16.32 1.13 1.60
CA GLN A 83 17.12 1.05 2.80
C GLN A 83 17.16 -0.43 3.17
N ASP A 84 17.81 -1.23 2.32
CA ASP A 84 18.53 -2.37 2.84
C ASP A 84 19.48 -1.78 3.89
N PRO A 85 19.67 -2.41 5.06
CA PRO A 85 20.77 -2.01 5.93
C PRO A 85 22.01 -1.90 5.04
N ASP A 86 22.68 -0.73 4.98
CA ASP A 86 23.83 -0.51 4.09
C ASP A 86 24.76 -1.71 4.28
N TRP A 87 24.69 -2.67 3.37
CA TRP A 87 25.32 -3.97 3.54
C TRP A 87 26.83 -3.78 3.59
N GLU A 88 27.32 -2.75 2.88
CA GLU A 88 28.69 -2.26 2.96
C GLU A 88 29.05 -1.70 4.34
N THR A 89 28.11 -1.09 5.07
CA THR A 89 28.33 -0.57 6.43
C THR A 89 28.32 -1.73 7.43
N MET A 90 27.35 -2.63 7.33
CA MET A 90 27.28 -3.88 8.09
C MET A 90 28.54 -4.76 7.89
N GLU A 91 29.01 -4.87 6.65
CA GLU A 91 30.20 -5.66 6.31
C GLU A 91 31.47 -5.00 6.85
N LYS A 92 31.59 -3.66 6.76
CA LYS A 92 32.70 -2.93 7.38
C LYS A 92 32.73 -3.08 8.90
N GLU A 93 31.58 -2.97 9.56
CA GLU A 93 31.46 -3.18 11.00
C GLU A 93 31.83 -4.63 11.37
N TYR A 94 31.31 -5.62 10.64
CA TYR A 94 31.61 -7.03 10.87
C TYR A 94 33.09 -7.36 10.69
N MET A 95 33.73 -6.82 9.65
CA MET A 95 35.16 -7.02 9.39
C MET A 95 36.04 -6.34 10.45
N ALA A 96 35.66 -5.15 10.91
CA ALA A 96 36.36 -4.46 12.00
C ALA A 96 36.24 -5.24 13.34
N GLU A 97 35.06 -5.76 13.65
CA GLU A 97 34.82 -6.57 14.84
C GLU A 97 35.62 -7.89 14.81
N LYS A 98 35.76 -8.48 13.61
CA LYS A 98 36.57 -9.69 13.40
C LYS A 98 38.06 -9.41 13.60
N GLU A 99 38.59 -8.32 13.04
CA GLU A 99 39.99 -7.91 13.23
C GLU A 99 40.31 -7.58 14.70
N GLU A 100 39.39 -6.97 15.45
CA GLU A 100 39.57 -6.73 16.88
C GLU A 100 39.62 -8.04 17.68
N LYS A 101 38.72 -8.99 17.39
CA LYS A 101 38.72 -10.30 18.04
C LYS A 101 39.99 -11.09 17.74
N GLU A 102 40.49 -11.03 16.50
CA GLU A 102 41.76 -11.66 16.12
C GLU A 102 42.97 -11.00 16.80
N ARG A 103 42.98 -9.66 16.95
CA ARG A 103 44.03 -8.95 17.71
C ARG A 103 44.00 -9.22 19.21
N GLN A 104 42.83 -9.45 19.80
CA GLN A 104 42.70 -9.81 21.22
C GLN A 104 43.06 -11.28 21.50
N ALA A 105 43.07 -12.12 20.47
CA ALA A 105 43.38 -13.55 20.57
C ALA A 105 44.85 -13.90 20.25
N SER A 106 45.66 -12.94 19.80
CA SER A 106 47.11 -13.06 19.57
C SER A 106 47.92 -12.40 20.68
#